data_AF-A0A524DGM3-F1
#
_entry.id   AF-A0A524DGM3-F1
#
_cell.length_a   1.000
_cell.length_b   1.000
_cell.length_c   1.000
_cell.angle_alpha   90.00
_cell.angle_beta   90.00
_cell.angle_gamma   90.00
#
_symmetry.space_group_name_H-M   'P 1'
#
loop_
_entity.id
_entity.type
_entity.pdbx_description
1 polymer ?
#
loop_
_entity_poly.entity_id
_entity_poly.type
_entity_poly.pdbx_seq_one_letter_code
_entity_poly.pdbx_strand_id
1 'polypeptide(L)'
;MNKKNLVVVVLISIGFMLITPLFEAQQIRTSALVEANGAIIADHTVVNYIRLDMIPDENITNAKNTLHIAYEHTSHGSQISDGMAGLPTFKEGLNGTEGLYDFNNGGTGGALDFHDNFASGDLGNPDRETWATLTRDYLDDPANSDVNVVMWSWCGQVSSASESDIETYLNLMTELENDFPSVQFVYMTGHVNGDGLEGNTHARNEQ
;
A
#
# COMPACT_ATOMS: atom_id res chain seq x y z
N MET A 1 -37.62 7.12 -61.35
CA MET A 1 -36.61 7.29 -60.28
C MET A 1 -36.68 6.08 -59.37
N ASN A 2 -35.65 5.23 -59.42
CA ASN A 2 -35.16 4.38 -58.32
C ASN A 2 -33.99 3.55 -58.90
N LYS A 3 -32.77 4.03 -58.65
CA LYS A 3 -31.54 3.36 -59.07
C LYS A 3 -31.33 2.13 -58.20
N LYS A 4 -31.28 0.97 -58.85
CA LYS A 4 -30.70 -0.27 -58.33
C LYS A 4 -29.18 -0.09 -58.26
N ASN A 5 -28.54 -0.43 -57.14
CA ASN A 5 -27.13 -0.78 -57.13
C ASN A 5 -26.97 -2.19 -56.56
N LEU A 6 -26.82 -3.11 -57.51
CA LEU A 6 -26.38 -4.48 -57.35
C LEU A 6 -24.88 -4.45 -57.05
N VAL A 7 -24.45 -4.96 -55.89
CA VAL A 7 -23.02 -5.13 -55.59
C VAL A 7 -22.60 -6.51 -56.09
N VAL A 8 -21.79 -6.51 -57.15
CA VAL A 8 -21.09 -7.68 -57.68
C VAL A 8 -19.76 -7.80 -56.93
N VAL A 9 -19.59 -8.87 -56.17
CA VAL A 9 -18.31 -9.19 -55.52
C VAL A 9 -17.43 -9.90 -56.55
N VAL A 10 -16.36 -9.22 -56.99
CA VAL A 10 -15.32 -9.81 -57.84
C VAL A 10 -14.22 -10.32 -56.91
N LEU A 11 -14.09 -11.65 -56.80
CA LEU A 11 -12.94 -12.30 -56.16
C LEU A 11 -11.75 -12.25 -57.13
N ILE A 12 -10.79 -11.39 -56.82
CA ILE A 12 -9.47 -11.38 -57.47
C ILE A 12 -8.50 -12.09 -56.53
N SER A 13 -8.20 -13.35 -56.84
CA SER A 13 -7.10 -14.10 -56.24
C SER A 13 -5.79 -13.68 -56.90
N ILE A 14 -5.04 -12.80 -56.24
CA ILE A 14 -3.64 -12.54 -56.57
C ILE A 14 -2.79 -13.22 -55.50
N GLY A 15 -2.09 -14.28 -55.91
CA GLY A 15 -1.01 -14.86 -55.13
C GLY A 15 0.13 -13.85 -55.02
N PHE A 16 0.38 -13.40 -53.80
CA PHE A 16 1.57 -12.64 -53.44
C PHE A 16 2.33 -13.44 -52.40
N MET A 17 3.44 -14.03 -52.85
CA MET A 17 4.45 -14.64 -51.99
C MET A 17 5.24 -13.49 -51.36
N LEU A 18 4.89 -13.13 -50.11
CA LEU A 18 5.64 -12.16 -49.31
C LEU A 18 5.99 -12.79 -47.97
N ILE A 19 7.27 -13.15 -47.88
CA ILE A 19 8.16 -13.12 -46.72
C ILE A 19 7.45 -12.68 -45.45
N THR A 20 7.17 -13.62 -44.55
CA THR A 20 6.78 -13.32 -43.18
C THR A 20 7.92 -12.56 -42.50
N PRO A 21 7.74 -11.30 -42.06
CA PRO A 21 8.57 -10.83 -40.98
C PRO A 21 8.14 -11.64 -39.76
N LEU A 22 9.10 -12.33 -39.15
CA LEU A 22 8.97 -12.87 -37.81
C LEU A 22 8.81 -11.67 -36.87
N PHE A 23 7.60 -11.11 -36.79
CA PHE A 23 7.23 -10.30 -35.64
C PHE A 23 6.99 -11.32 -34.53
N GLU A 24 8.06 -11.64 -33.80
CA GLU A 24 7.89 -11.92 -32.38
C GLU A 24 7.16 -10.71 -31.82
N ALA A 25 5.86 -10.86 -31.60
CA ALA A 25 5.22 -10.09 -30.56
C ALA A 25 6.04 -10.39 -29.31
N GLN A 26 6.94 -9.48 -28.93
CA GLN A 26 7.37 -9.41 -27.55
C GLN A 26 6.07 -9.30 -26.78
N GLN A 27 5.61 -10.42 -26.21
CA GLN A 27 4.75 -10.39 -25.05
C GLN A 27 5.45 -9.40 -24.14
N ILE A 28 4.85 -8.22 -23.99
CA ILE A 28 5.09 -7.37 -22.84
C ILE A 28 4.87 -8.35 -21.70
N ARG A 29 5.96 -8.83 -21.12
CA ARG A 29 5.91 -9.60 -19.91
C ARG A 29 5.22 -8.64 -18.96
N THR A 30 3.96 -8.93 -18.65
CA THR A 30 3.30 -8.46 -17.44
C THR A 30 4.39 -8.43 -16.40
N SER A 31 4.72 -7.21 -15.96
CA SER A 31 5.72 -6.92 -14.94
C SER A 31 5.64 -8.07 -13.94
N ALA A 32 6.62 -8.96 -13.98
CA ALA A 32 6.76 -9.93 -12.92
C ALA A 32 6.93 -9.04 -11.70
N LEU A 33 5.95 -9.09 -10.78
CA LEU A 33 6.15 -8.58 -9.43
C LEU A 33 7.53 -9.09 -9.04
N VAL A 34 8.49 -8.18 -8.95
CA VAL A 34 9.80 -8.51 -8.45
C VAL A 34 9.50 -8.94 -7.03
N GLU A 35 9.45 -10.24 -6.78
CA GLU A 35 9.46 -10.75 -5.42
C GLU A 35 10.70 -10.15 -4.78
N ALA A 36 10.49 -9.21 -3.87
CA ALA A 36 11.55 -8.67 -3.06
C ALA A 36 12.15 -9.87 -2.33
N ASN A 37 13.40 -10.21 -2.64
CA ASN A 37 14.08 -11.38 -2.10
C ASN A 37 14.57 -11.13 -0.64
N GLY A 38 13.79 -10.35 0.11
CA GLY A 38 14.08 -9.79 1.43
C GLY A 38 12.99 -8.79 1.85
N ALA A 39 13.05 -8.35 3.10
CA ALA A 39 12.10 -7.37 3.63
C ALA A 39 12.12 -6.06 2.82
N ILE A 40 10.94 -5.52 2.51
CA ILE A 40 10.81 -4.18 1.95
C ILE A 40 10.88 -3.19 3.12
N ILE A 41 11.99 -2.48 3.24
CA ILE A 41 12.20 -1.48 4.29
C ILE A 41 11.89 -0.10 3.70
N ALA A 42 10.83 0.54 4.21
CA ALA A 42 10.45 1.90 3.87
C ALA A 42 10.94 2.86 4.97
N ASP A 43 12.24 3.17 4.98
CA ASP A 43 12.83 4.10 5.94
C ASP A 43 13.13 5.47 5.31
N HIS A 44 13.72 6.37 6.11
CA HIS A 44 14.10 7.70 5.67
C HIS A 44 15.14 7.72 4.53
N THR A 45 15.83 6.60 4.26
CA THR A 45 16.79 6.51 3.15
C THR A 45 16.09 6.35 1.80
N VAL A 46 14.79 5.99 1.78
CA VAL A 46 14.01 5.82 0.55
C VAL A 46 14.05 7.05 -0.35
N VAL A 47 14.13 8.25 0.23
CA VAL A 47 14.22 9.52 -0.52
C VAL A 47 15.52 9.65 -1.33
N ASN A 48 16.55 8.87 -1.00
CA ASN A 48 17.80 8.82 -1.79
C ASN A 48 17.65 7.92 -3.02
N TYR A 49 16.69 7.00 -3.02
CA TYR A 49 16.46 6.02 -4.07
C TYR A 49 15.26 6.39 -4.95
N ILE A 50 14.27 7.05 -4.37
CA ILE A 50 13.02 7.42 -5.02
C ILE A 50 12.90 8.93 -5.06
N ARG A 51 12.76 9.43 -6.27
CA ARG A 51 12.23 10.75 -6.52
C ARG A 51 10.72 10.67 -6.46
N LEU A 52 10.11 11.27 -5.44
CA LEU A 52 8.66 11.20 -5.21
C LEU A 52 7.85 11.78 -6.38
N ASP A 53 8.44 12.68 -7.16
CA ASP A 53 7.90 13.23 -8.42
C ASP A 53 8.02 12.27 -9.62
N MET A 54 8.70 11.14 -9.45
CA MET A 54 8.90 10.11 -10.48
C MET A 54 8.14 8.81 -10.19
N ILE A 55 7.33 8.75 -9.13
CA ILE A 55 6.43 7.62 -8.91
C ILE A 55 5.37 7.65 -10.02
N PRO A 56 5.27 6.62 -10.89
CA PRO A 56 4.30 6.63 -11.98
C PRO A 56 2.86 6.67 -11.48
N ASP A 57 2.00 7.47 -12.13
CA ASP A 57 0.56 7.55 -11.83
C ASP A 57 -0.13 6.16 -11.88
N GLU A 58 0.37 5.26 -12.74
CA GLU A 58 -0.12 3.87 -12.83
C GLU A 58 0.12 3.08 -11.54
N ASN A 59 1.21 3.35 -10.80
CA ASN A 59 1.47 2.70 -9.52
C ASN A 59 0.51 3.20 -8.44
N ILE A 60 0.20 4.50 -8.45
CA ILE A 60 -0.80 5.08 -7.53
C ILE A 60 -2.19 4.54 -7.86
N THR A 61 -2.54 4.48 -9.15
CA THR A 61 -3.79 3.89 -9.61
C THR A 61 -3.89 2.41 -9.24
N ASN A 62 -2.80 1.65 -9.38
CA ASN A 62 -2.77 0.26 -8.95
C ASN A 62 -3.00 0.15 -7.44
N ALA A 63 -2.33 0.97 -6.62
CA ALA A 63 -2.54 1.00 -5.18
C ALA A 63 -4.01 1.25 -4.81
N LYS A 64 -4.67 2.25 -5.45
CA LYS A 64 -6.11 2.52 -5.25
C LYS A 64 -7.00 1.33 -5.59
N ASN A 65 -6.62 0.55 -6.60
CA ASN A 65 -7.41 -0.59 -7.08
C ASN A 65 -7.18 -1.87 -6.29
N THR A 66 -6.06 -1.98 -5.57
CA THR A 66 -5.65 -3.26 -4.96
C THR A 66 -5.52 -3.19 -3.45
N LEU A 67 -5.34 -2.02 -2.85
CA LEU A 67 -5.11 -1.90 -1.42
C LEU A 67 -6.39 -1.48 -0.69
N HIS A 68 -6.69 -2.21 0.38
CA HIS A 68 -7.73 -1.93 1.34
C HIS A 68 -7.06 -1.93 2.71
N ILE A 69 -6.74 -0.73 3.19
CA ILE A 69 -5.81 -0.52 4.31
C ILE A 69 -6.60 -0.19 5.57
N ALA A 70 -6.35 -0.93 6.65
CA ALA A 70 -6.74 -0.56 7.99
C ALA A 70 -5.51 0.01 8.72
N TYR A 71 -5.56 1.28 9.11
CA TYR A 71 -4.47 1.95 9.83
C TYR A 71 -4.94 2.46 11.19
N GLU A 72 -4.29 1.97 12.24
CA GLU A 72 -4.55 2.43 13.61
C GLU A 72 -3.35 3.17 14.19
N HIS A 73 -3.64 4.26 14.90
CA HIS A 73 -2.61 5.08 15.51
C HIS A 73 -3.22 5.98 16.59
N THR A 74 -2.39 6.39 17.55
CA THR A 74 -2.75 7.52 18.42
C THR A 74 -2.02 8.80 17.95
N SER A 75 -1.86 9.78 18.83
CA SER A 75 -1.49 11.15 18.45
C SER A 75 -0.22 11.28 17.60
N HIS A 76 0.86 10.55 17.90
CA HIS A 76 2.10 10.68 17.14
C HIS A 76 2.07 9.95 15.80
N GLY A 77 1.23 8.93 15.64
CA GLY A 77 1.13 8.17 14.39
C GLY A 77 0.26 8.84 13.33
N SER A 78 -0.39 9.98 13.62
CA SER A 78 -1.23 10.68 12.64
C SER A 78 -0.45 11.23 11.44
N GLN A 79 0.88 11.26 11.50
CA GLN A 79 1.75 11.85 10.46
C GLN A 79 1.46 11.30 9.06
N ILE A 80 1.13 10.01 8.92
CA ILE A 80 0.79 9.40 7.63
C ILE A 80 -0.55 9.97 7.13
N SER A 81 -1.60 9.88 7.94
CA SER A 81 -2.95 10.34 7.60
C SER A 81 -3.00 11.87 7.36
N ASP A 82 -2.29 12.65 8.17
CA ASP A 82 -2.14 14.10 8.01
C ASP A 82 -1.39 14.46 6.73
N GLY A 83 -0.31 13.72 6.41
CA GLY A 83 0.45 13.87 5.18
C GLY A 83 -0.39 13.53 3.95
N MET A 84 -1.15 12.44 4.01
CA MET A 84 -2.09 12.03 2.96
C MET A 84 -3.18 13.09 2.74
N ALA A 85 -3.73 13.69 3.80
CA ALA A 85 -4.74 14.74 3.69
C ALA A 85 -4.25 15.98 2.93
N GLY A 86 -2.96 16.33 3.06
CA GLY A 86 -2.35 17.44 2.32
C GLY A 86 -1.91 17.10 0.89
N LEU A 87 -1.75 15.82 0.57
CA LEU A 87 -1.12 15.36 -0.66
C LEU A 87 -1.90 15.72 -1.93
N PRO A 88 -3.25 15.59 -2.01
CA PRO A 88 -4.03 16.01 -3.19
C PRO A 88 -3.77 17.47 -3.55
N THR A 89 -3.97 18.39 -2.60
CA THR A 89 -3.76 19.83 -2.83
C THR A 89 -2.31 20.13 -3.24
N PHE A 90 -1.33 19.50 -2.59
CA PHE A 90 0.08 19.69 -2.91
C PHE A 90 0.40 19.25 -4.35
N LYS A 91 -0.06 18.07 -4.76
CA LYS A 91 0.27 17.49 -6.08
C LYS A 91 -0.49 18.19 -7.20
N GLU A 92 -1.75 18.53 -7.01
CA GLU A 92 -2.56 19.28 -7.98
C GLU A 92 -2.00 20.70 -8.19
N GLY A 93 -1.54 21.35 -7.12
CA GLY A 93 -0.86 22.65 -7.19
C GLY A 93 0.44 22.63 -8.02
N LEU A 94 1.00 21.43 -8.26
CA LEU A 94 2.18 21.18 -9.09
C LEU A 94 1.82 20.56 -10.45
N ASN A 95 0.61 20.81 -10.96
CA ASN A 95 0.09 20.27 -12.22
C ASN A 95 -0.05 18.73 -12.24
N GLY A 96 -0.17 18.11 -11.06
CA GLY A 96 -0.49 16.69 -10.94
C GLY A 96 -1.94 16.36 -11.35
N THR A 97 -2.21 15.08 -11.54
CA THR A 97 -3.52 14.56 -11.91
C THR A 97 -4.53 14.74 -10.76
N GLU A 98 -5.64 15.44 -11.03
CA GLU A 98 -6.73 15.69 -10.08
C GLU A 98 -7.29 14.37 -9.52
N GLY A 99 -7.45 14.32 -8.20
CA GLY A 99 -7.99 13.16 -7.48
C GLY A 99 -7.11 11.91 -7.48
N LEU A 100 -5.90 11.95 -8.05
CA LEU A 100 -5.00 10.80 -8.09
C LEU A 100 -4.63 10.31 -6.69
N TYR A 101 -4.49 11.24 -5.73
CA TYR A 101 -4.10 10.97 -4.35
C TYR A 101 -5.27 11.01 -3.36
N ASP A 102 -6.52 11.06 -3.85
CA ASP A 102 -7.70 10.97 -2.98
C ASP A 102 -7.74 9.64 -2.24
N PHE A 103 -8.15 9.69 -0.98
CA PHE A 103 -8.38 8.53 -0.12
C PHE A 103 -9.65 8.73 0.72
N ASN A 104 -10.33 7.64 1.06
CA ASN A 104 -11.40 7.61 2.05
C ASN A 104 -11.61 6.18 2.52
N ASN A 105 -12.36 6.02 3.61
CA ASN A 105 -12.85 4.70 4.02
C ASN A 105 -13.88 4.19 2.99
N GLY A 106 -13.58 3.06 2.36
CA GLY A 106 -14.40 2.37 1.36
C GLY A 106 -14.01 2.65 -0.09
N GLY A 107 -12.93 3.40 -0.35
CA GLY A 107 -12.41 3.65 -1.72
C GLY A 107 -13.41 4.32 -2.68
N THR A 108 -14.42 4.99 -2.14
CA THR A 108 -15.54 5.54 -2.92
C THR A 108 -15.06 6.66 -3.84
N GLY A 109 -15.67 6.78 -5.02
CA GLY A 109 -15.25 7.75 -6.03
C GLY A 109 -13.92 7.42 -6.71
N GLY A 110 -13.39 6.19 -6.54
CA GLY A 110 -12.10 5.77 -7.08
C GLY A 110 -10.91 6.24 -6.25
N ALA A 111 -11.14 6.58 -4.98
CA ALA A 111 -10.13 6.92 -3.99
C ALA A 111 -9.39 5.66 -3.50
N LEU A 112 -8.22 5.83 -2.87
CA LEU A 112 -7.60 4.75 -2.11
C LEU A 112 -8.49 4.39 -0.92
N ASP A 113 -8.73 3.09 -0.71
CA ASP A 113 -9.43 2.62 0.47
C ASP A 113 -8.50 2.59 1.68
N PHE A 114 -8.72 3.55 2.58
CA PHE A 114 -7.91 3.78 3.77
C PHE A 114 -8.81 4.04 4.97
N HIS A 115 -8.96 3.01 5.79
CA HIS A 115 -9.68 3.05 7.06
C HIS A 115 -8.74 3.52 8.16
N ASP A 116 -8.68 4.83 8.33
CA ASP A 116 -7.97 5.50 9.41
C ASP A 116 -8.72 5.35 10.75
N ASN A 117 -8.00 5.06 11.83
CA ASN A 117 -8.54 4.81 13.17
C ASN A 117 -9.57 3.65 13.22
N PHE A 118 -9.24 2.51 12.61
CA PHE A 118 -10.15 1.37 12.48
C PHE A 118 -10.53 0.70 13.83
N ALA A 119 -9.72 0.86 14.88
CA ALA A 119 -9.93 0.25 16.19
C ALA A 119 -9.61 1.20 17.34
N SER A 120 -10.46 1.28 18.36
CA SER A 120 -10.12 2.12 19.53
C SER A 120 -9.04 1.46 20.40
N GLY A 121 -7.77 1.77 20.14
CA GLY A 121 -6.63 1.18 20.83
C GLY A 121 -5.31 1.92 20.65
N ASP A 122 -4.25 1.38 21.24
CA ASP A 122 -2.88 1.86 21.07
C ASP A 122 -1.96 0.64 21.07
N LEU A 123 -1.01 0.58 20.15
CA LEU A 123 -0.14 -0.60 20.02
C LEU A 123 0.66 -0.87 21.31
N GLY A 124 0.97 0.18 22.08
CA GLY A 124 1.73 0.09 23.32
C GLY A 124 0.92 0.04 24.61
N ASN A 125 -0.39 0.31 24.58
CA ASN A 125 -1.25 0.42 25.76
C ASN A 125 -2.58 -0.33 25.56
N PRO A 126 -3.15 -0.94 26.61
CA PRO A 126 -2.73 -0.87 28.00
C PRO A 126 -1.56 -1.79 28.36
N ASP A 127 -1.25 -2.79 27.52
CA ASP A 127 -0.45 -3.95 27.94
C ASP A 127 0.47 -4.54 26.87
N ARG A 128 0.64 -3.88 25.71
CA ARG A 128 1.40 -4.38 24.52
C ARG A 128 0.76 -5.55 23.77
N GLU A 129 -0.41 -6.03 24.20
CA GLU A 129 -1.03 -7.24 23.65
C GLU A 129 -2.46 -6.99 23.13
N THR A 130 -3.22 -6.12 23.79
CA THR A 130 -4.64 -5.86 23.49
C THR A 130 -4.87 -5.49 22.01
N TRP A 131 -3.96 -4.74 21.39
CA TRP A 131 -4.07 -4.33 19.98
C TRP A 131 -4.17 -5.52 19.01
N ALA A 132 -3.54 -6.65 19.33
CA ALA A 132 -3.59 -7.85 18.50
C ALA A 132 -4.99 -8.52 18.57
N THR A 133 -5.65 -8.45 19.73
CA THR A 133 -7.05 -8.88 19.86
C THR A 133 -7.99 -7.95 19.08
N LEU A 134 -7.80 -6.63 19.21
CA LEU A 134 -8.59 -5.65 18.44
C LEU A 134 -8.43 -5.84 16.93
N THR A 135 -7.24 -6.21 16.47
CA THR A 135 -6.99 -6.53 15.06
C THR A 135 -7.75 -7.78 14.61
N ARG A 136 -7.74 -8.84 15.42
CA ARG A 136 -8.52 -10.07 15.16
C ARG A 136 -10.01 -9.77 15.09
N ASP A 137 -10.55 -9.08 16.10
CA ASP A 137 -11.97 -8.72 16.16
C ASP A 137 -12.40 -7.90 14.93
N TYR A 138 -11.55 -6.99 14.47
CA TYR A 138 -11.81 -6.19 13.27
C TYR A 138 -11.80 -7.02 11.98
N LEU A 139 -10.81 -7.90 11.80
CA LEU A 139 -10.66 -8.74 10.60
C LEU A 139 -11.68 -9.88 10.54
N ASP A 140 -12.15 -10.36 11.70
CA ASP A 140 -13.19 -11.40 11.79
C ASP A 140 -14.60 -10.86 11.49
N ASP A 141 -14.81 -9.53 11.52
CA ASP A 141 -16.07 -8.93 11.08
C ASP A 141 -16.20 -9.03 9.54
N PRO A 142 -17.23 -9.72 9.01
CA PRO A 142 -17.44 -9.83 7.57
C PRO A 142 -17.57 -8.48 6.84
N ALA A 143 -17.91 -7.40 7.56
CA ALA A 143 -17.95 -6.05 7.01
C ALA A 143 -16.59 -5.53 6.54
N ASN A 144 -15.49 -6.10 7.05
CA ASN A 144 -14.10 -5.70 6.74
C ASN A 144 -13.36 -6.78 5.93
N SER A 145 -14.08 -7.71 5.30
CA SER A 145 -13.51 -8.86 4.59
C SER A 145 -12.72 -8.52 3.33
N ASP A 146 -12.77 -7.27 2.89
CA ASP A 146 -11.97 -6.71 1.79
C ASP A 146 -10.60 -6.19 2.23
N VAL A 147 -10.41 -5.90 3.53
CA VAL A 147 -9.13 -5.44 4.08
C VAL A 147 -8.02 -6.43 3.81
N ASN A 148 -6.92 -5.94 3.25
CA ASN A 148 -5.77 -6.76 2.87
C ASN A 148 -4.43 -6.20 3.34
N VAL A 149 -4.43 -5.04 3.99
CA VAL A 149 -3.26 -4.48 4.67
C VAL A 149 -3.67 -3.97 6.04
N VAL A 150 -2.92 -4.35 7.08
CA VAL A 150 -3.06 -3.81 8.43
C VAL A 150 -1.78 -3.08 8.83
N MET A 151 -1.96 -1.88 9.36
CA MET A 151 -0.91 -0.98 9.80
C MET A 151 -1.24 -0.51 11.22
N TRP A 152 -0.26 -0.56 12.11
CA TRP A 152 -0.36 0.05 13.43
C TRP A 152 0.87 0.91 13.68
N SER A 153 0.66 2.12 14.21
CA SER A 153 1.75 3.02 14.55
C SER A 153 2.03 3.06 16.05
N TRP A 154 3.30 3.05 16.39
CA TRP A 154 3.76 3.36 17.75
C TRP A 154 3.57 4.84 18.05
N CYS A 155 3.04 5.14 19.23
CA CYS A 155 3.11 6.48 19.80
C CYS A 155 4.42 6.61 20.60
N GLY A 156 4.39 6.99 21.88
CA GLY A 156 5.59 7.17 22.70
C GLY A 156 6.16 5.88 23.31
N GLN A 157 5.49 4.74 23.16
CA GLN A 157 5.73 3.57 24.01
C GLN A 157 7.04 2.85 23.70
N VAL A 158 7.62 3.02 22.52
CA VAL A 158 8.96 2.47 22.21
C VAL A 158 10.05 3.15 23.03
N SER A 159 9.87 4.41 23.43
CA SER A 159 10.90 5.17 24.18
C SER A 159 11.32 4.52 25.49
N SER A 160 10.43 3.78 26.14
CA SER A 160 10.68 3.04 27.38
C SER A 160 10.56 1.52 27.22
N ALA A 161 10.41 1.02 25.99
CA ALA A 161 10.26 -0.41 25.73
C ALA A 161 11.55 -1.19 26.01
N SER A 162 11.41 -2.35 26.62
CA SER A 162 12.44 -3.37 26.77
C SER A 162 12.60 -4.20 25.48
N GLU A 163 13.63 -5.04 25.41
CA GLU A 163 13.80 -6.02 24.30
C GLU A 163 12.63 -6.98 24.25
N SER A 164 12.17 -7.44 25.42
CA SER A 164 11.01 -8.32 25.55
C SER A 164 9.71 -7.68 25.09
N ASP A 165 9.55 -6.36 25.22
CA ASP A 165 8.36 -5.67 24.71
C ASP A 165 8.35 -5.67 23.16
N ILE A 166 9.52 -5.51 22.54
CA ILE A 166 9.65 -5.59 21.08
C ILE A 166 9.51 -7.04 20.59
N GLU A 167 10.08 -8.01 21.30
CA GLU A 167 9.85 -9.43 21.00
C GLU A 167 8.37 -9.80 21.08
N THR A 168 7.64 -9.26 22.06
CA THR A 168 6.18 -9.45 22.17
C THR A 168 5.45 -8.91 20.95
N TYR A 169 5.79 -7.70 20.49
CA TYR A 169 5.24 -7.13 19.25
C TYR A 169 5.52 -8.02 18.03
N LEU A 170 6.76 -8.45 17.83
CA LEU A 170 7.16 -9.29 16.69
C LEU A 170 6.47 -10.66 16.71
N ASN A 171 6.32 -11.27 17.89
CA ASN A 171 5.61 -12.53 18.05
C ASN A 171 4.12 -12.37 17.72
N LEU A 172 3.46 -11.32 18.21
CA LEU A 172 2.05 -11.07 17.92
C LEU A 172 1.81 -10.76 16.43
N MET A 173 2.71 -10.03 15.78
CA MET A 173 2.66 -9.83 14.32
C MET A 173 2.78 -11.17 13.57
N THR A 174 3.70 -12.04 14.00
CA THR A 174 3.83 -13.40 13.43
C THR A 174 2.56 -14.23 13.64
N GLU A 175 1.91 -14.13 14.79
CA GLU A 175 0.62 -14.79 15.03
C GLU A 175 -0.47 -14.26 14.10
N LEU A 176 -0.58 -12.94 13.93
CA LEU A 176 -1.55 -12.32 13.04
C LEU A 176 -1.34 -12.73 11.57
N GLU A 177 -0.09 -12.82 11.11
CA GLU A 177 0.24 -13.33 9.77
C GLU A 177 -0.21 -14.78 9.59
N ASN A 178 -0.08 -15.62 10.63
CA ASN A 178 -0.53 -17.01 10.59
C ASN A 178 -2.06 -17.12 10.63
N ASP A 179 -2.71 -16.27 11.42
CA ASP A 179 -4.17 -16.25 11.58
C ASP A 179 -4.86 -15.71 10.31
N PHE A 180 -4.25 -14.72 9.63
CA PHE A 180 -4.80 -14.05 8.45
C PHE A 180 -3.83 -14.07 7.24
N PRO A 181 -3.60 -15.24 6.60
CA PRO A 181 -2.57 -15.39 5.57
C PRO A 181 -2.84 -14.61 4.27
N SER A 182 -4.03 -14.05 4.09
CA SER A 182 -4.38 -13.17 2.97
C SER A 182 -4.16 -11.68 3.25
N VAL A 183 -3.82 -11.31 4.49
CA VAL A 183 -3.60 -9.93 4.92
C VAL A 183 -2.09 -9.69 5.05
N GLN A 184 -1.63 -8.55 4.56
CA GLN A 184 -0.25 -8.10 4.75
C GLN A 184 -0.18 -7.22 6.00
N PHE A 185 0.76 -7.50 6.89
CA PHE A 185 0.97 -6.73 8.11
C PHE A 185 2.22 -5.86 7.97
N VAL A 186 2.08 -4.56 8.16
CA VAL A 186 3.20 -3.61 8.10
C VAL A 186 3.80 -3.47 9.48
N TYR A 187 5.07 -3.85 9.61
CA TYR A 187 5.85 -3.63 10.81
C TYR A 187 6.27 -2.16 10.88
N MET A 188 5.96 -1.48 11.98
CA MET A 188 6.37 -0.10 12.20
C MET A 188 7.38 -0.01 13.34
N THR A 189 8.34 0.88 13.17
CA THR A 189 9.30 1.26 14.20
C THR A 189 8.79 2.44 15.02
N GLY A 190 9.38 2.67 16.20
CA GLY A 190 9.07 3.83 17.02
C GLY A 190 9.52 5.14 16.38
N HIS A 191 8.75 6.21 16.57
CA HIS A 191 9.13 7.53 16.06
C HIS A 191 10.39 8.07 16.74
N VAL A 192 11.22 8.81 16.00
CA VAL A 192 12.42 9.45 16.57
C VAL A 192 12.01 10.47 17.64
N ASN A 193 12.57 10.33 18.83
CA ASN A 193 12.21 11.13 20.00
C ASN A 193 13.32 12.12 20.45
N GLY A 194 14.43 12.20 19.71
CA GLY A 194 15.52 13.14 19.97
C GLY A 194 16.66 12.62 20.85
N ASP A 195 16.61 11.36 21.32
CA ASP A 195 17.64 10.78 22.20
C ASP A 195 18.94 10.35 21.46
N GLY A 196 18.96 10.45 20.12
CA GLY A 196 20.13 10.13 19.30
C GLY A 196 20.40 8.64 19.12
N LEU A 197 21.55 8.31 18.52
CA LEU A 197 21.95 6.94 18.17
C LEU A 197 22.29 6.05 19.37
N GLU A 198 22.38 6.62 20.57
CA GLU A 198 22.57 5.86 21.82
C GLU A 198 21.26 5.74 22.62
N GLY A 199 20.16 6.32 22.11
CA GLY A 199 18.86 6.31 22.77
C GLY A 199 18.14 4.97 22.66
N ASN A 200 17.27 4.69 23.65
CA ASN A 200 16.52 3.43 23.70
C ASN A 200 15.68 3.20 22.43
N THR A 201 14.98 4.23 21.94
CA THR A 201 14.17 4.13 20.73
C THR A 201 14.99 3.69 19.51
N HIS A 202 16.20 4.22 19.34
CA HIS A 202 17.08 3.78 18.25
C HIS A 202 17.46 2.31 18.44
N ALA A 203 17.90 1.92 19.65
CA ALA A 203 18.26 0.53 19.94
C ALA A 203 17.09 -0.46 19.78
N ARG A 204 15.84 -0.04 19.98
CA ARG A 204 14.64 -0.86 19.76
C ARG A 204 14.21 -0.92 18.30
N ASN A 205 14.49 0.10 17.51
CA ASN A 205 14.18 0.13 16.07
C ASN A 205 15.14 -0.74 15.23
N GLU A 206 16.32 -1.07 15.77
CA GLU A 206 17.34 -1.90 15.11
C GLU A 206 17.31 -3.38 15.56
N GLN A 207 16.30 -3.76 16.35
CA GLN A 207 16.07 -5.14 16.80
C GLN A 207 15.28 -5.92 15.75
#